data_AF-A0A2P2MR47-F1
#
_entry.id   AF-A0A2P2MR47-F1
#
_cell.length_a   1.000
_cell.length_b   1.000
_cell.length_c   1.000
_cell.angle_alpha   90.00
_cell.angle_beta   90.00
_cell.angle_gamma   90.00
#
_symmetry.space_group_name_H-M   'P 1'
#
loop_
_entity.id
_entity.type
_entity.pdbx_description
1 polymer ?
#
loop_
_entity_poly.entity_id
_entity_poly.type
_entity_poly.pdbx_seq_one_letter_code
_entity_poly.pdbx_strand_id
1 'polypeptide(L)'
;MMVFSVLYSFLTWWDAIDRRDEFSGDVIVISIATCVAFWLLWNAMKSKKALASLPPGPVDLPIVGYLPFLLGEDLHKKFTELAEVYGPVYKLWLGKKLFVVVNSPSLAKEVVREQDMTFADRDPPIAAWISSSGGNDIAWSAYGPDWKKMRKVFVSNVLSNASLDASYALRKQAVNMAIRYVYKNIGKPVDLGELAFATNANAIMSILWGGTLEGEEGTKLVADFRKSVLELMVLLGRPNISDYFPLLARLDLQGIGRQTKKVMSRIRKFLDTVIEKGSNLTEVNSFGFKKTERKKDFLQILLELKDRKDDSMSVTDIQLKGILMVSLARVA
;
A
#
# COMPACT_ATOMS: atom_id res chain seq x y z
N MET A 1 -37.86 -14.62 -35.11
CA MET A 1 -39.06 -14.86 -34.27
C MET A 1 -38.77 -14.89 -32.76
N MET A 2 -37.64 -15.40 -32.26
CA MET A 2 -37.36 -15.40 -30.81
C MET A 2 -37.12 -14.02 -30.18
N VAL A 3 -36.50 -13.06 -30.87
CA VAL A 3 -36.17 -11.74 -30.29
C VAL A 3 -37.41 -10.87 -30.02
N PHE A 4 -38.44 -10.98 -30.86
CA PHE A 4 -39.71 -10.25 -30.67
C PHE A 4 -40.58 -10.83 -29.56
N SER A 5 -40.50 -12.14 -29.32
CA SER A 5 -41.21 -12.82 -28.22
C SER A 5 -40.65 -12.42 -26.85
N VAL A 6 -39.33 -12.23 -26.74
CA VAL A 6 -38.67 -11.81 -25.49
C VAL A 6 -38.99 -10.35 -25.17
N LEU A 7 -38.95 -9.45 -26.17
CA LEU A 7 -39.31 -8.04 -25.98
C LEU A 7 -40.78 -7.83 -25.61
N TYR A 8 -41.70 -8.58 -26.23
CA TYR A 8 -43.13 -8.50 -25.92
C TYR A 8 -43.43 -9.02 -24.51
N SER A 9 -42.76 -10.09 -24.09
CA SER A 9 -42.86 -10.63 -22.72
C SER A 9 -42.27 -9.67 -21.68
N PHE A 10 -41.25 -8.88 -22.05
CA PHE A 10 -40.65 -7.87 -21.18
C PHE A 10 -41.56 -6.64 -21.01
N LEU A 11 -42.26 -6.23 -22.08
CA LEU A 11 -43.20 -5.10 -22.06
C LEU A 11 -44.49 -5.41 -21.28
N THR A 12 -45.06 -6.60 -21.45
CA THR A 12 -46.24 -7.03 -20.69
C THR A 12 -45.93 -7.30 -19.22
N TRP A 13 -44.70 -7.71 -18.91
CA TRP A 13 -44.20 -7.85 -17.55
C TRP A 13 -44.00 -6.48 -16.86
N TRP A 14 -43.56 -5.45 -17.60
CA TRP A 14 -43.40 -4.09 -17.07
C TRP A 14 -44.75 -3.43 -16.76
N ASP A 15 -45.77 -3.66 -17.59
CA ASP A 15 -47.13 -3.14 -17.41
C ASP A 15 -47.88 -3.81 -16.25
N ALA A 16 -47.46 -5.02 -15.86
CA ALA A 16 -48.00 -5.75 -14.71
C ALA A 16 -47.37 -5.33 -13.37
N ILE A 17 -46.18 -4.73 -13.38
CA ILE A 17 -45.45 -4.27 -12.18
C ILE A 17 -45.98 -2.92 -11.66
N ASP A 18 -46.61 -2.12 -12.52
CA ASP A 18 -47.12 -0.78 -12.17
C ASP A 18 -48.39 -0.80 -11.28
N ARG A 19 -48.89 -1.99 -10.93
CA ARG A 19 -50.07 -2.15 -10.04
C ARG A 19 -49.82 -3.19 -8.96
N ARG A 20 -49.38 -2.72 -7.78
CA ARG A 20 -49.56 -3.26 -6.40
C ARG A 20 -48.24 -3.38 -5.62
N ASP A 21 -48.15 -2.62 -4.54
CA ASP A 21 -47.04 -2.57 -3.60
C ASP A 21 -46.81 -3.86 -2.77
N GLU A 22 -47.70 -4.86 -2.84
CA GLU A 22 -47.54 -6.15 -2.12
C GLU A 22 -46.82 -7.24 -2.95
N PHE A 23 -46.85 -7.18 -4.30
CA PHE A 23 -46.24 -8.21 -5.15
C PHE A 23 -44.74 -8.07 -5.35
N SER A 24 -44.18 -6.89 -5.04
CA SER A 24 -42.77 -6.58 -5.29
C SER A 24 -41.82 -7.45 -4.47
N GLY A 25 -42.15 -7.73 -3.21
CA GLY A 25 -41.32 -8.53 -2.29
C GLY A 25 -41.17 -9.99 -2.73
N ASP A 26 -42.29 -10.66 -3.02
CA ASP A 26 -42.29 -12.07 -3.40
C ASP A 26 -41.61 -12.31 -4.76
N VAL A 27 -41.81 -11.40 -5.71
CA VAL A 27 -41.13 -11.47 -7.01
C VAL A 27 -39.62 -11.31 -6.85
N ILE A 28 -39.15 -10.43 -5.96
CA ILE A 28 -37.73 -10.28 -5.65
C ILE A 28 -37.18 -11.57 -5.02
N VAL A 29 -37.88 -12.16 -4.03
CA VAL A 29 -37.45 -13.39 -3.35
C VAL A 29 -37.36 -14.57 -4.32
N ILE A 30 -38.37 -14.77 -5.18
CA ILE A 30 -38.38 -15.84 -6.18
C ILE A 30 -37.28 -15.61 -7.23
N SER A 31 -37.04 -14.36 -7.64
CA SER A 31 -35.96 -14.01 -8.58
C SER A 31 -34.58 -14.30 -7.99
N ILE A 32 -34.37 -14.00 -6.71
CA ILE A 32 -33.12 -14.32 -6.01
C ILE A 32 -32.96 -15.85 -5.90
N ALA A 33 -34.00 -16.58 -5.48
CA ALA A 33 -33.94 -18.03 -5.33
C ALA A 33 -33.65 -18.76 -6.66
N THR A 34 -34.28 -18.32 -7.75
CA THR A 34 -34.06 -18.88 -9.10
C THR A 34 -32.66 -18.56 -9.62
N CYS A 35 -32.13 -17.35 -9.38
CA CYS A 35 -30.75 -17.00 -9.71
C CYS A 35 -29.74 -17.84 -8.92
N VAL A 36 -29.99 -18.11 -7.63
CA VAL A 36 -29.16 -18.99 -6.80
C VAL A 36 -29.20 -20.43 -7.30
N ALA A 37 -30.39 -20.96 -7.63
CA ALA A 37 -30.53 -22.32 -8.15
C ALA A 37 -29.83 -22.49 -9.51
N PHE A 38 -30.03 -21.55 -10.43
CA PHE A 38 -29.35 -21.56 -11.73
C PHE A 38 -27.83 -21.45 -11.56
N TRP A 39 -27.36 -20.65 -10.60
CA TRP A 39 -25.94 -20.55 -10.28
C TRP A 39 -25.36 -21.86 -9.73
N LEU A 40 -26.07 -22.52 -8.80
CA LEU A 40 -25.66 -23.81 -8.24
C LEU A 40 -25.51 -24.85 -9.36
N LEU A 41 -26.50 -24.91 -10.27
CA LEU A 41 -26.48 -25.80 -11.43
C LEU A 41 -25.34 -25.46 -12.39
N TRP A 42 -25.12 -24.18 -12.70
CA TRP A 42 -24.04 -23.74 -13.58
C TRP A 42 -22.66 -24.10 -13.04
N ASN A 43 -22.46 -23.96 -11.73
CA ASN A 43 -21.21 -24.32 -11.08
C ASN A 43 -21.03 -25.84 -10.93
N ALA A 44 -22.11 -26.60 -10.76
CA ALA A 44 -22.05 -28.06 -10.81
C ALA A 44 -21.69 -28.57 -12.22
N MET A 45 -22.10 -27.85 -13.27
CA MET A 45 -21.82 -28.19 -14.68
C MET A 45 -20.43 -27.73 -15.18
N LYS A 46 -19.71 -26.90 -14.42
CA LYS A 46 -18.33 -26.54 -14.79
C LYS A 46 -17.41 -27.74 -14.61
N SER A 47 -16.93 -28.28 -15.74
CA SER A 47 -15.87 -29.29 -15.77
C SER A 47 -14.69 -28.83 -14.90
N LYS A 48 -14.39 -29.62 -13.86
CA LYS A 48 -13.18 -29.48 -13.05
C LYS A 48 -11.99 -29.87 -13.93
N LYS A 49 -11.49 -28.94 -14.75
CA LYS A 49 -10.12 -29.08 -15.28
C LYS A 49 -9.24 -29.38 -14.07
N ALA A 50 -8.43 -30.44 -14.17
CA ALA A 50 -7.47 -30.82 -13.14
C ALA A 50 -6.42 -29.70 -13.02
N LEU A 51 -6.78 -28.64 -12.30
CA LEU A 51 -5.82 -27.74 -11.71
C LEU A 51 -4.95 -28.62 -10.81
N ALA A 52 -3.62 -28.46 -10.87
CA ALA A 52 -2.73 -29.02 -9.87
C ALA A 52 -3.39 -28.89 -8.49
N SER A 53 -3.37 -29.97 -7.69
CA SER A 53 -4.14 -30.06 -6.45
C SER A 53 -3.88 -28.83 -5.60
N LEU A 54 -4.83 -27.90 -5.59
CA LEU A 54 -4.73 -26.71 -4.77
C LEU A 54 -4.71 -27.13 -3.30
N PRO A 55 -4.09 -26.32 -2.42
CA PRO A 55 -4.23 -26.52 -0.98
C PRO A 55 -5.69 -26.65 -0.55
N PRO A 56 -5.98 -27.31 0.58
CA PRO A 56 -7.30 -27.30 1.19
C PRO A 56 -7.75 -25.86 1.51
N GLY A 57 -9.03 -25.65 1.77
CA GLY A 57 -9.55 -24.33 2.14
C GLY A 57 -11.05 -24.35 2.36
N PRO A 58 -11.63 -23.28 2.93
CA PRO A 58 -13.06 -23.19 3.15
C PRO A 58 -13.86 -23.22 1.86
N VAL A 59 -15.15 -23.54 2.01
CA VAL A 59 -16.10 -23.48 0.91
C VAL A 59 -16.42 -22.02 0.61
N ASP A 60 -16.16 -21.61 -0.63
CA ASP A 60 -16.32 -20.23 -1.07
C ASP A 60 -17.73 -19.96 -1.61
N LEU A 61 -18.25 -18.74 -1.39
CA LEU A 61 -19.50 -18.31 -1.98
C LEU A 61 -19.35 -17.95 -3.47
N PRO A 62 -20.45 -18.03 -4.25
CA PRO A 62 -20.54 -17.43 -5.57
C PRO A 62 -19.94 -16.03 -5.65
N ILE A 63 -19.07 -15.79 -6.63
CA ILE A 63 -18.64 -14.46 -7.09
C ILE A 63 -17.78 -13.70 -6.07
N VAL A 64 -18.19 -13.63 -4.80
CA VAL A 64 -17.54 -12.92 -3.69
C VAL A 64 -16.53 -13.78 -2.93
N GLY A 65 -16.59 -15.10 -3.10
CA GLY A 65 -15.70 -16.02 -2.42
C GLY A 65 -15.87 -15.96 -0.89
N TYR A 66 -14.77 -15.91 -0.16
CA TYR A 66 -14.74 -15.84 1.31
C TYR A 66 -14.81 -14.41 1.87
N LEU A 67 -14.89 -13.37 1.01
CA LEU A 67 -14.90 -11.96 1.44
C LEU A 67 -15.94 -11.63 2.54
N PRO A 68 -17.21 -12.07 2.47
CA PRO A 68 -18.21 -11.70 3.47
C PRO A 68 -17.87 -12.20 4.88
N PHE A 69 -17.11 -13.29 5.00
CA PHE A 69 -16.71 -13.88 6.27
C PHE A 69 -15.46 -13.23 6.89
N LEU A 70 -14.85 -12.27 6.18
CA LEU A 70 -13.68 -11.51 6.64
C LEU A 70 -14.04 -10.08 7.09
N LEU A 71 -15.30 -9.66 6.94
CA LEU A 71 -15.74 -8.31 7.27
C LEU A 71 -15.81 -8.13 8.80
N GLY A 72 -15.12 -7.10 9.30
CA GLY A 72 -15.16 -6.73 10.72
C GLY A 72 -14.25 -7.55 11.63
N GLU A 73 -13.51 -8.51 11.07
CA GLU A 73 -12.61 -9.40 11.81
C GLU A 73 -11.16 -8.91 11.78
N ASP A 74 -10.40 -9.26 12.81
CA ASP A 74 -8.94 -9.18 12.80
C ASP A 74 -8.38 -10.23 11.83
N LEU A 75 -8.13 -9.85 10.58
CA LEU A 75 -7.77 -10.78 9.49
C LEU A 75 -6.66 -11.77 9.86
N HIS A 76 -5.62 -11.31 10.56
CA HIS A 76 -4.49 -12.15 10.98
C HIS A 76 -4.90 -13.24 11.98
N LYS A 77 -5.83 -12.94 12.91
CA LYS A 77 -6.40 -13.94 13.83
C LYS A 77 -7.30 -14.90 13.08
N LYS A 78 -8.16 -14.37 12.19
CA LYS A 78 -9.06 -15.20 11.40
C LYS A 78 -8.31 -16.19 10.52
N PHE A 79 -7.19 -15.77 9.93
CA PHE A 79 -6.32 -16.64 9.16
C PHE A 79 -5.62 -17.70 10.01
N THR A 80 -5.30 -17.37 11.27
CA THR A 80 -4.75 -18.34 12.21
C THR A 80 -5.77 -19.42 12.57
N GLU A 81 -7.03 -19.04 12.88
CA GLU A 81 -8.12 -19.99 13.13
C GLU A 81 -8.38 -20.92 11.94
N LEU A 82 -8.36 -20.38 10.72
CA LEU A 82 -8.54 -21.18 9.51
C LEU A 82 -7.39 -22.18 9.31
N ALA A 83 -6.17 -21.83 9.71
CA ALA A 83 -5.03 -22.74 9.64
C ALA A 83 -5.15 -23.92 10.61
N GLU A 84 -5.87 -23.76 11.74
CA GLU A 84 -6.15 -24.87 12.67
C GLU A 84 -7.08 -25.92 12.02
N VAL A 85 -7.96 -25.49 11.12
CA VAL A 85 -8.94 -26.35 10.43
C VAL A 85 -8.37 -26.95 9.14
N TYR A 86 -7.71 -26.13 8.32
CA TYR A 86 -7.27 -26.52 6.98
C TYR A 86 -5.78 -26.87 6.90
N GLY A 87 -5.04 -26.66 7.99
CA GLY A 87 -3.60 -26.87 8.05
C GLY A 87 -2.79 -25.61 7.72
N PRO A 88 -1.44 -25.70 7.80
CA PRO A 88 -0.55 -24.54 7.74
C PRO A 88 -0.41 -23.93 6.33
N VAL A 89 -0.97 -24.55 5.30
CA VAL A 89 -1.11 -23.99 3.95
C VAL A 89 -2.52 -24.26 3.47
N TYR A 90 -3.27 -23.19 3.19
CA TYR A 90 -4.63 -23.31 2.72
C TYR A 90 -4.96 -22.17 1.75
N LYS A 91 -5.98 -22.38 0.91
CA LYS A 91 -6.44 -21.40 -0.07
C LYS A 91 -7.68 -20.65 0.40
N LEU A 92 -7.88 -19.47 -0.16
CA LEU A 92 -9.09 -18.67 -0.05
C LEU A 92 -9.37 -18.01 -1.41
N TRP A 93 -10.62 -17.96 -1.85
CA TRP A 93 -10.98 -17.09 -2.96
C TRP A 93 -11.53 -15.79 -2.42
N LEU A 94 -10.93 -14.65 -2.77
CA LEU A 94 -11.43 -13.33 -2.40
C LEU A 94 -11.91 -12.62 -3.66
N GLY A 95 -13.24 -12.59 -3.87
CA GLY A 95 -13.83 -12.21 -5.15
C GLY A 95 -13.37 -13.16 -6.26
N LYS A 96 -12.66 -12.61 -7.26
CA LYS A 96 -12.11 -13.40 -8.38
C LYS A 96 -10.64 -13.79 -8.21
N LYS A 97 -9.99 -13.42 -7.10
CA LYS A 97 -8.58 -13.68 -6.85
C LYS A 97 -8.39 -14.88 -5.91
N LEU A 98 -7.45 -15.75 -6.26
CA LEU A 98 -7.02 -16.87 -5.42
C LEU A 98 -5.89 -16.40 -4.50
N PHE A 99 -6.08 -16.58 -3.20
CA PHE A 99 -5.07 -16.37 -2.18
C PHE A 99 -4.65 -17.72 -1.61
N VAL A 100 -3.36 -17.87 -1.32
CA VAL A 100 -2.82 -18.98 -0.55
C VAL A 100 -2.19 -18.39 0.70
N VAL A 101 -2.66 -18.84 1.86
CA VAL A 101 -2.17 -18.41 3.16
C VAL A 101 -1.15 -19.43 3.64
N VAL A 102 0.00 -18.95 4.11
CA VAL A 102 1.05 -19.75 4.72
C VAL A 102 1.15 -19.34 6.18
N ASN A 103 0.79 -20.26 7.09
CA ASN A 103 0.75 -20.04 8.53
C ASN A 103 1.67 -21.02 9.28
N SER A 104 2.94 -21.04 8.90
CA SER A 104 3.99 -21.82 9.59
C SER A 104 5.37 -21.20 9.38
N PRO A 105 6.22 -21.11 10.41
CA PRO A 105 7.58 -20.59 10.27
C PRO A 105 8.43 -21.37 9.26
N SER A 106 8.34 -22.70 9.21
CA SER A 106 9.13 -23.53 8.30
C SER A 106 8.72 -23.32 6.84
N LEU A 107 7.42 -23.18 6.58
CA LEU A 107 6.88 -22.91 5.24
C LEU A 107 7.12 -21.47 4.82
N ALA A 108 7.02 -20.51 5.74
CA ALA A 108 7.38 -19.13 5.48
C ALA A 108 8.86 -19.04 5.05
N LYS A 109 9.77 -19.77 5.72
CA LYS A 109 11.18 -19.86 5.31
C LYS A 109 11.31 -20.41 3.89
N GLU A 110 10.62 -21.49 3.55
CA GLU A 110 10.64 -22.04 2.19
C GLU A 110 10.25 -20.97 1.16
N VAL A 111 9.15 -20.25 1.40
CA VAL A 111 8.64 -19.21 0.49
C VAL A 111 9.57 -18.01 0.36
N VAL A 112 10.06 -17.46 1.48
CA VAL A 112 10.78 -16.17 1.49
C VAL A 112 12.30 -16.30 1.39
N ARG A 113 12.84 -17.53 1.46
CA ARG A 113 14.29 -17.79 1.40
C ARG A 113 14.66 -18.82 0.36
N GLU A 114 14.07 -20.01 0.40
CA GLU A 114 14.50 -21.12 -0.47
C GLU A 114 13.90 -20.97 -1.89
N GLN A 115 12.69 -20.42 -1.99
CA GLN A 115 11.95 -20.13 -3.23
C GLN A 115 11.75 -18.63 -3.45
N ASP A 116 12.64 -17.81 -2.88
CA ASP A 116 12.47 -16.36 -2.79
C ASP A 116 12.22 -15.69 -4.16
N MET A 117 12.91 -16.12 -5.21
CA MET A 117 12.75 -15.61 -6.57
C MET A 117 11.37 -15.96 -7.17
N THR A 118 10.85 -17.15 -6.89
CA THR A 118 9.54 -17.62 -7.38
C THR A 118 8.41 -16.79 -6.78
N PHE A 119 8.54 -16.39 -5.51
CA PHE A 119 7.53 -15.62 -4.77
C PHE A 119 7.93 -14.14 -4.58
N ALA A 120 8.85 -13.63 -5.40
CA ALA A 120 9.40 -12.28 -5.24
C ALA A 120 8.43 -11.18 -5.70
N ASP A 121 7.48 -11.50 -6.57
CA ASP A 121 6.53 -10.53 -7.12
C ASP A 121 5.44 -10.10 -6.14
N ARG A 122 4.72 -9.04 -6.51
CA ARG A 122 3.68 -8.40 -5.69
C ARG A 122 2.40 -8.24 -6.50
N ASP A 123 1.25 -8.36 -5.83
CA ASP A 123 -0.06 -8.01 -6.35
C ASP A 123 -0.53 -6.73 -5.63
N PRO A 124 -0.11 -5.54 -6.08
CA PRO A 124 -0.39 -4.29 -5.38
C PRO A 124 -1.89 -3.94 -5.45
N PRO A 125 -2.51 -3.52 -4.33
CA PRO A 125 -3.82 -2.91 -4.39
C PRO A 125 -3.77 -1.58 -5.17
N ILE A 126 -4.92 -1.09 -5.64
CA ILE A 126 -5.02 0.13 -6.45
C ILE A 126 -4.37 1.34 -5.77
N ALA A 127 -4.53 1.48 -4.45
CA ALA A 127 -3.88 2.54 -3.69
C ALA A 127 -2.35 2.44 -3.81
N ALA A 128 -1.79 1.25 -3.61
CA ALA A 128 -0.36 0.97 -3.74
C ALA A 128 0.14 1.21 -5.17
N TRP A 129 -0.61 0.74 -6.16
CA TRP A 129 -0.29 0.95 -7.57
C TRP A 129 -0.17 2.43 -7.93
N ILE A 130 -1.11 3.26 -7.46
CA ILE A 130 -1.10 4.70 -7.70
C ILE A 130 0.03 5.40 -6.93
N SER A 131 0.25 5.02 -5.66
CA SER A 131 1.27 5.67 -4.82
C SER A 131 2.69 5.33 -5.24
N SER A 132 2.91 4.13 -5.77
CA SER A 132 4.20 3.66 -6.30
C SER A 132 4.47 4.09 -7.74
N SER A 133 3.66 4.99 -8.31
CA SER A 133 3.80 5.42 -9.72
C SER A 133 3.74 4.25 -10.71
N GLY A 134 2.79 3.33 -10.50
CA GLY A 134 2.58 2.14 -11.32
C GLY A 134 3.53 0.99 -10.98
N GLY A 135 3.86 0.79 -9.69
CA GLY A 135 4.78 -0.26 -9.27
C GLY A 135 6.25 0.09 -9.53
N ASN A 136 6.62 1.37 -9.52
CA ASN A 136 7.99 1.85 -9.74
C ASN A 136 8.63 2.34 -8.43
N ASP A 137 8.54 1.53 -7.38
CA ASP A 137 9.23 1.75 -6.10
C ASP A 137 9.80 0.43 -5.53
N ILE A 138 10.43 0.50 -4.35
CA ILE A 138 11.03 -0.69 -3.73
C ILE A 138 9.97 -1.62 -3.11
N ALA A 139 8.80 -1.10 -2.75
CA ALA A 139 7.79 -1.83 -2.00
C ALA A 139 6.89 -2.71 -2.89
N TRP A 140 6.54 -2.21 -4.09
CA TRP A 140 5.50 -2.76 -4.95
C TRP A 140 5.96 -3.12 -6.36
N SER A 141 7.20 -2.82 -6.74
CA SER A 141 7.74 -3.22 -8.04
C SER A 141 7.92 -4.74 -8.13
N ALA A 142 7.72 -5.27 -9.33
CA ALA A 142 8.04 -6.65 -9.66
C ALA A 142 9.55 -6.89 -9.52
N TYR A 143 9.90 -8.13 -9.21
CA TYR A 143 11.30 -8.50 -9.08
C TYR A 143 11.99 -8.45 -10.44
N GLY A 144 13.10 -7.70 -10.50
CA GLY A 144 13.84 -7.51 -11.73
C GLY A 144 15.08 -6.64 -11.55
N PRO A 145 15.82 -6.37 -12.63
CA PRO A 145 17.03 -5.56 -12.59
C PRO A 145 16.81 -4.18 -11.95
N ASP A 146 15.71 -3.50 -12.28
CA ASP A 146 15.40 -2.17 -11.73
C ASP A 146 15.10 -2.21 -10.24
N TRP A 147 14.29 -3.18 -9.77
CA TRP A 147 14.04 -3.36 -8.35
C TRP A 147 15.33 -3.69 -7.58
N LYS A 148 16.18 -4.57 -8.12
CA LYS A 148 17.49 -4.89 -7.53
C LYS A 148 18.37 -3.66 -7.43
N LYS A 149 18.40 -2.83 -8.48
CA LYS A 149 19.14 -1.55 -8.49
C LYS A 149 18.65 -0.62 -7.39
N MET A 150 17.34 -0.34 -7.35
CA MET A 150 16.75 0.53 -6.32
C MET A 150 17.01 0.01 -4.90
N ARG A 151 16.83 -1.30 -4.67
CA ARG A 151 17.09 -1.92 -3.37
C ARG A 151 18.56 -1.88 -2.99
N LYS A 152 19.47 -2.10 -3.94
CA LYS A 152 20.92 -1.96 -3.71
C LYS A 152 21.27 -0.53 -3.33
N VAL A 153 20.82 0.46 -4.11
CA VAL A 153 21.01 1.89 -3.79
C VAL A 153 20.47 2.21 -2.40
N PHE A 154 19.27 1.72 -2.08
CA PHE A 154 18.65 1.97 -0.78
C PHE A 154 19.47 1.39 0.38
N VAL A 155 19.86 0.11 0.28
CA VAL A 155 20.60 -0.56 1.35
C VAL A 155 22.01 0.02 1.49
N SER A 156 22.72 0.27 0.39
CA SER A 156 24.11 0.73 0.44
C SER A 156 24.27 2.21 0.79
N ASN A 157 23.25 3.03 0.54
CA ASN A 157 23.34 4.48 0.75
C ASN A 157 22.43 5.00 1.86
N VAL A 158 21.23 4.45 2.06
CA VAL A 158 20.33 4.88 3.16
C VAL A 158 20.62 4.09 4.42
N LEU A 159 20.66 2.76 4.30
CA LEU A 159 20.70 1.85 5.44
C LEU A 159 22.10 1.35 5.77
N SER A 160 23.14 1.96 5.20
CA SER A 160 24.52 1.58 5.51
C SER A 160 24.92 2.06 6.91
N ASN A 161 25.89 1.36 7.51
CA ASN A 161 26.44 1.76 8.82
C ASN A 161 26.94 3.20 8.80
N ALA A 162 27.61 3.62 7.73
CA ALA A 162 28.09 5.00 7.57
C ALA A 162 26.95 6.03 7.61
N SER A 163 25.83 5.77 6.91
CA SER A 163 24.66 6.65 6.92
C SER A 163 23.93 6.65 8.26
N LEU A 164 23.85 5.49 8.92
CA LEU A 164 23.31 5.37 10.27
C LEU A 164 24.15 6.14 11.29
N ASP A 165 25.48 6.08 11.20
CA ASP A 165 26.40 6.82 12.08
C ASP A 165 26.35 8.32 11.81
N ALA A 166 26.30 8.72 10.53
CA ALA A 166 26.17 10.12 10.13
C ALA A 166 24.90 10.78 10.70
N SER A 167 23.82 10.02 10.82
CA SER A 167 22.54 10.49 11.33
C SER A 167 22.32 10.30 12.83
N TYR A 168 23.30 9.77 13.57
CA TYR A 168 23.17 9.51 15.01
C TYR A 168 22.73 10.75 15.80
N ALA A 169 23.37 11.90 15.54
CA ALA A 169 23.06 13.15 16.24
C ALA A 169 21.60 13.59 16.04
N LEU A 170 21.07 13.44 14.82
CA LEU A 170 19.69 13.78 14.46
C LEU A 170 18.68 12.88 15.18
N ARG A 171 18.93 11.56 15.19
CA ARG A 171 18.09 10.61 15.95
C ARG A 171 18.12 10.89 17.45
N LYS A 172 19.31 11.14 18.00
CA LYS A 172 19.49 11.50 19.41
C LYS A 172 18.74 12.78 19.76
N GLN A 173 18.76 13.78 18.88
CA GLN A 173 18.01 15.02 19.07
C GLN A 173 16.49 14.77 19.12
N ALA A 174 15.95 13.97 18.20
CA ALA A 174 14.52 13.62 18.19
C ALA A 174 14.10 12.94 19.51
N VAL A 175 14.89 11.97 19.99
CA VAL A 175 14.65 11.31 21.28
C VAL A 175 14.75 12.28 22.46
N ASN A 176 15.76 13.16 22.47
CA ASN A 176 15.89 14.16 23.52
C ASN A 176 14.71 15.14 23.57
N MET A 177 14.13 15.49 22.41
CA MET A 177 12.91 16.30 22.35
C MET A 177 11.72 15.55 22.97
N ALA A 178 11.57 14.26 22.67
CA ALA A 178 10.54 13.42 23.28
C ALA A 178 10.69 13.33 24.80
N ILE A 179 11.91 13.11 25.29
CA ILE A 179 12.22 13.08 26.73
C ILE A 179 11.85 14.43 27.38
N ARG A 180 12.26 15.55 26.79
CA ARG A 180 11.90 16.88 27.30
C ARG A 180 10.39 17.12 27.32
N TYR A 181 9.68 16.63 26.31
CA TYR A 181 8.22 16.72 26.26
C TYR A 181 7.59 15.94 27.44
N VAL A 182 8.06 14.73 27.74
CA VAL A 182 7.60 13.95 28.90
C VAL A 182 7.89 14.69 30.21
N TYR A 183 9.12 15.21 30.40
CA TYR A 183 9.48 15.98 31.59
C TYR A 183 8.60 17.21 31.80
N LYS A 184 8.24 17.92 30.73
CA LYS A 184 7.34 19.09 30.80
C LYS A 184 5.90 18.74 31.16
N ASN A 185 5.50 17.48 30.98
CA ASN A 185 4.15 16.99 31.22
C ASN A 185 4.06 16.03 32.42
N ILE A 186 5.03 16.09 33.35
CA ILE A 186 4.93 15.36 34.62
C ILE A 186 3.61 15.71 35.32
N GLY A 187 2.90 14.67 35.79
CA GLY A 187 1.59 14.80 36.41
C GLY A 187 0.42 14.95 35.43
N LYS A 188 0.65 14.89 34.11
CA LYS A 188 -0.39 14.91 33.07
C LYS A 188 -0.37 13.60 32.27
N PRO A 189 -1.52 13.11 31.78
CA PRO A 189 -1.56 12.00 30.84
C PRO A 189 -0.77 12.33 29.56
N VAL A 190 0.00 11.37 29.07
CA VAL A 190 0.77 11.45 27.82
C VAL A 190 0.38 10.27 26.93
N ASP A 191 -0.01 10.56 25.69
CA ASP A 191 -0.19 9.52 24.67
C ASP A 191 1.18 9.06 24.14
N LEU A 192 1.59 7.86 24.54
CA LEU A 192 2.87 7.28 24.12
C LEU A 192 2.87 6.87 22.65
N GLY A 193 1.72 6.51 22.08
CA GLY A 193 1.61 6.13 20.67
C GLY A 193 1.83 7.33 19.77
N GLU A 194 1.16 8.45 20.07
CA GLU A 194 1.34 9.71 19.35
C GLU A 194 2.78 10.23 19.51
N LEU A 195 3.33 10.18 20.73
CA LEU A 195 4.70 10.61 21.01
C LEU A 195 5.74 9.75 20.25
N ALA A 196 5.59 8.42 20.26
CA ALA A 196 6.48 7.51 19.55
C ALA A 196 6.43 7.77 18.03
N PHE A 197 5.22 7.90 17.48
CA PHE A 197 5.04 8.24 16.06
C PHE A 197 5.72 9.58 15.74
N ALA A 198 5.45 10.63 16.52
CA ALA A 198 6.01 11.95 16.28
C ALA A 198 7.54 11.95 16.34
N THR A 199 8.11 11.21 17.30
CA THR A 199 9.55 11.07 17.47
C THR A 199 10.16 10.35 16.26
N ASN A 200 9.56 9.24 15.81
CA ASN A 200 10.03 8.49 14.66
C ASN A 200 9.93 9.31 13.36
N ALA A 201 8.81 10.01 13.17
CA ALA A 201 8.59 10.90 12.03
C ALA A 201 9.66 11.98 11.97
N ASN A 202 9.91 12.66 13.10
CA ASN A 202 10.92 13.72 13.18
C ASN A 202 12.33 13.20 12.94
N ALA A 203 12.66 12.02 13.48
CA ALA A 203 13.95 11.38 13.25
C ALA A 203 14.16 11.05 11.77
N ILE A 204 13.20 10.36 11.13
CA ILE A 204 13.30 9.98 9.72
C ILE A 204 13.35 11.23 8.83
N MET A 205 12.48 12.22 9.06
CA MET A 205 12.52 13.47 8.28
C MET A 205 13.88 14.15 8.42
N SER A 206 14.41 14.29 9.64
CA SER A 206 15.71 14.91 9.85
C SER A 206 16.83 14.16 9.11
N ILE A 207 16.78 12.83 9.04
CA ILE A 207 17.72 12.01 8.26
C ILE A 207 17.62 12.30 6.76
N LEU A 208 16.39 12.40 6.24
CA LEU A 208 16.13 12.53 4.81
C LEU A 208 16.60 13.86 4.25
N TRP A 209 16.36 14.97 4.96
CA TRP A 209 16.61 16.33 4.45
C TRP A 209 17.70 17.11 5.23
N GLY A 210 18.42 16.45 6.14
CA GLY A 210 19.58 17.04 6.82
C GLY A 210 19.26 18.04 7.94
N GLY A 211 17.99 18.16 8.34
CA GLY A 211 17.55 19.08 9.40
C GLY A 211 16.04 19.30 9.44
N THR A 212 15.59 20.15 10.37
CA THR A 212 14.20 20.62 10.41
C THR A 212 14.07 21.79 9.42
N LEU A 213 12.98 21.85 8.66
CA LEU A 213 12.67 23.04 7.88
C LEU A 213 12.36 24.17 8.87
N GLU A 214 13.28 25.12 9.02
CA GLU A 214 13.16 26.23 9.97
C GLU A 214 12.07 27.22 9.55
N GLY A 215 11.49 27.90 10.55
CA GLY A 215 10.40 28.87 10.36
C GLY A 215 9.00 28.27 10.44
N GLU A 216 8.01 29.16 10.57
CA GLU A 216 6.59 28.81 10.69
C GLU A 216 6.08 28.08 9.43
N GLU A 217 6.51 28.53 8.26
CA GLU A 217 6.20 27.88 6.98
C GLU A 217 6.80 26.47 6.86
N GLY A 218 8.04 26.27 7.31
CA GLY A 218 8.70 24.96 7.31
C GLY A 218 8.00 23.96 8.23
N THR A 219 7.61 24.42 9.42
CA THR A 219 6.86 23.61 10.40
C THR A 219 5.50 23.19 9.85
N LYS A 220 4.75 24.14 9.26
CA LYS A 220 3.45 23.87 8.64
C LYS A 220 3.55 22.88 7.48
N LEU A 221 4.55 23.08 6.60
CA LEU A 221 4.78 22.22 5.45
C LEU A 221 5.06 20.75 5.88
N VAL A 222 5.85 20.55 6.93
CA VAL A 222 6.12 19.24 7.53
C VAL A 222 4.86 18.61 8.13
N ALA A 223 4.03 19.40 8.84
CA ALA A 223 2.79 18.91 9.41
C ALA A 223 1.78 18.45 8.33
N ASP A 224 1.62 19.24 7.26
CA ASP A 224 0.77 18.91 6.12
C ASP A 224 1.25 17.66 5.37
N PHE A 225 2.57 17.49 5.27
CA PHE A 225 3.18 16.29 4.73
C PHE A 225 2.88 15.06 5.58
N ARG A 226 3.11 15.12 6.90
CA ARG A 226 2.81 14.03 7.84
C ARG A 226 1.33 13.62 7.77
N LYS A 227 0.42 14.59 7.72
CA LYS A 227 -1.02 14.35 7.54
C LYS A 227 -1.30 13.61 6.23
N SER A 228 -0.64 13.99 5.15
CA SER A 228 -0.81 13.35 3.85
C SER A 228 -0.28 11.91 3.83
N VAL A 229 0.85 11.63 4.49
CA VAL A 229 1.39 10.27 4.65
C VAL A 229 0.45 9.39 5.47
N LEU A 230 -0.09 9.91 6.58
CA LEU A 230 -1.09 9.19 7.39
C LEU A 230 -2.36 8.87 6.59
N GLU A 231 -2.87 9.84 5.83
CA GLU A 231 -4.03 9.65 4.94
C GLU A 231 -3.76 8.57 3.88
N LEU A 232 -2.52 8.52 3.34
CA LEU A 232 -2.11 7.46 2.42
C LEU A 232 -2.12 6.08 3.10
N MET A 233 -1.64 5.96 4.33
CA MET A 233 -1.64 4.68 5.06
C MET A 233 -3.04 4.15 5.31
N VAL A 234 -3.97 5.03 5.66
CA VAL A 234 -5.39 4.67 5.78
C VAL A 234 -5.94 4.15 4.44
N LEU A 235 -5.61 4.79 3.32
CA LEU A 235 -6.04 4.35 1.99
C LEU A 235 -5.42 3.01 1.59
N LEU A 236 -4.15 2.76 1.92
CA LEU A 236 -3.46 1.49 1.67
C LEU A 236 -4.05 0.33 2.47
N GLY A 237 -4.46 0.57 3.72
CA GLY A 237 -5.05 -0.44 4.59
C GLY A 237 -6.55 -0.67 4.38
N ARG A 238 -7.24 0.19 3.60
CA ARG A 238 -8.69 0.12 3.44
C ARG A 238 -9.08 -0.97 2.44
N PRO A 239 -9.94 -1.94 2.81
CA PRO A 239 -10.46 -2.93 1.87
C PRO A 239 -11.18 -2.27 0.70
N ASN A 240 -10.87 -2.73 -0.52
CA ASN A 240 -11.37 -2.12 -1.75
C ASN A 240 -11.84 -3.20 -2.74
N ILE A 241 -13.13 -3.17 -3.07
CA ILE A 241 -13.82 -4.09 -3.99
C ILE A 241 -13.11 -4.15 -5.34
N SER A 242 -12.59 -3.02 -5.81
CA SER A 242 -11.88 -2.94 -7.08
C SER A 242 -10.64 -3.83 -7.14
N ASP A 243 -10.02 -4.14 -5.99
CA ASP A 243 -8.83 -5.00 -5.90
C ASP A 243 -9.17 -6.49 -6.06
N TYR A 244 -10.42 -6.89 -5.77
CA TYR A 244 -10.91 -8.27 -5.87
C TYR A 244 -11.72 -8.52 -7.16
N PHE A 245 -12.23 -7.45 -7.78
CA PHE A 245 -13.06 -7.49 -8.99
C PHE A 245 -12.51 -6.58 -10.08
N PRO A 246 -11.55 -7.07 -10.91
CA PRO A 246 -10.88 -6.24 -11.92
C PRO A 246 -11.82 -5.56 -12.93
N LEU A 247 -12.98 -6.17 -13.23
CA LEU A 247 -13.99 -5.59 -14.12
C LEU A 247 -14.62 -4.31 -13.54
N LEU A 248 -14.69 -4.19 -12.21
CA LEU A 248 -15.26 -3.04 -11.51
C LEU A 248 -14.21 -1.96 -11.22
N ALA A 249 -12.92 -2.26 -11.41
CA ALA A 249 -11.83 -1.36 -11.03
C ALA A 249 -11.87 0.00 -11.73
N ARG A 250 -12.43 0.06 -12.95
CA ARG A 250 -12.60 1.32 -13.69
C ARG A 250 -13.61 2.28 -13.07
N LEU A 251 -14.57 1.76 -12.30
CA LEU A 251 -15.63 2.57 -11.69
C LEU A 251 -15.17 3.30 -10.44
N ASP A 252 -14.15 2.78 -9.74
CA ASP A 252 -13.65 3.30 -8.47
C ASP A 252 -14.81 3.53 -7.47
N LEU A 253 -15.59 2.46 -7.22
CA LEU A 253 -16.85 2.50 -6.47
C LEU A 253 -16.69 3.10 -5.06
N GLN A 254 -15.57 2.81 -4.40
CA GLN A 254 -15.25 3.33 -3.07
C GLN A 254 -14.43 4.63 -3.10
N GLY A 255 -14.08 5.11 -4.30
CA GLY A 255 -13.29 6.34 -4.49
C GLY A 255 -11.84 6.26 -4.01
N ILE A 256 -11.31 5.05 -3.74
CA ILE A 256 -9.95 4.85 -3.22
C ILE A 256 -8.91 5.33 -4.23
N GLY A 257 -9.14 5.05 -5.52
CA GLY A 257 -8.25 5.51 -6.59
C GLY A 257 -8.19 7.04 -6.66
N ARG A 258 -9.33 7.71 -6.68
CA ARG A 258 -9.43 9.18 -6.68
C ARG A 258 -8.79 9.81 -5.44
N GLN A 259 -9.08 9.27 -4.25
CA GLN A 259 -8.52 9.77 -2.99
C GLN A 259 -6.99 9.61 -2.96
N THR A 260 -6.49 8.46 -3.39
CA THR A 260 -5.04 8.19 -3.45
C THR A 260 -4.34 9.18 -4.39
N LYS A 261 -4.92 9.46 -5.58
CA LYS A 261 -4.37 10.46 -6.50
C LYS A 261 -4.29 11.86 -5.86
N LYS A 262 -5.32 12.27 -5.12
CA LYS A 262 -5.36 13.57 -4.42
C LYS A 262 -4.31 13.65 -3.31
N VAL A 263 -4.15 12.61 -2.50
CA VAL A 263 -3.10 12.52 -1.48
C VAL A 263 -1.71 12.56 -2.11
N MET A 264 -1.49 11.75 -3.15
CA MET A 264 -0.21 11.70 -3.85
C MET A 264 0.17 13.01 -4.53
N SER A 265 -0.80 13.82 -4.98
CA SER A 265 -0.51 15.16 -5.50
C SER A 265 0.10 16.07 -4.42
N ARG A 266 -0.42 16.04 -3.18
CA ARG A 266 0.14 16.82 -2.05
C ARG A 266 1.54 16.33 -1.68
N ILE A 267 1.70 15.01 -1.57
CA ILE A 267 2.98 14.36 -1.27
C ILE A 267 4.04 14.71 -2.32
N ARG A 268 3.71 14.61 -3.62
CA ARG A 268 4.66 14.93 -4.70
C ARG A 268 5.10 16.39 -4.65
N LYS A 269 4.15 17.33 -4.48
CA LYS A 269 4.48 18.75 -4.33
C LYS A 269 5.46 19.00 -3.19
N PHE A 270 5.24 18.36 -2.05
CA PHE A 270 6.17 18.44 -0.93
C PHE A 270 7.56 17.89 -1.30
N LEU A 271 7.63 16.69 -1.89
CA LEU A 271 8.91 16.11 -2.31
C LEU A 271 9.64 17.00 -3.32
N ASP A 272 8.91 17.59 -4.27
CA ASP A 272 9.45 18.54 -5.24
C ASP A 272 10.07 19.76 -4.54
N THR A 273 9.36 20.36 -3.59
CA THR A 273 9.88 21.49 -2.79
C THR A 273 11.14 21.12 -2.03
N VAL A 274 11.20 19.91 -1.44
CA VAL A 274 12.40 19.53 -0.69
C VAL A 274 13.57 19.19 -1.60
N ILE A 275 13.31 18.53 -2.73
CA ILE A 275 14.32 18.26 -3.77
C ILE A 275 14.90 19.58 -4.29
N GLU A 276 14.05 20.56 -4.62
CA GLU A 276 14.47 21.88 -5.11
C GLU A 276 15.35 22.62 -4.09
N LYS A 277 14.92 22.66 -2.82
CA LYS A 277 15.72 23.25 -1.74
C LYS A 277 17.06 22.53 -1.55
N GLY A 278 17.07 21.19 -1.64
CA GLY A 278 18.27 20.37 -1.54
C GLY A 278 19.26 20.64 -2.68
N SER A 279 18.78 20.72 -3.92
CA SER A 279 19.60 21.02 -5.10
C SER A 279 20.24 22.41 -5.04
N ASN A 280 19.52 23.42 -4.55
CA ASN A 280 20.06 24.78 -4.42
C ASN A 280 21.20 24.85 -3.37
N LEU A 281 21.15 24.03 -2.32
CA LEU A 281 22.22 23.94 -1.33
C LEU A 281 23.49 23.27 -1.87
N THR A 282 23.37 22.38 -2.86
CA THR A 282 24.53 21.82 -3.57
C THR A 282 25.20 22.83 -4.51
N GLU A 283 24.45 23.75 -5.12
CA GLU A 283 25.00 24.79 -6.01
C GLU A 283 25.78 25.89 -5.27
N VAL A 284 25.37 26.28 -4.07
CA VAL A 284 26.06 27.32 -3.28
C VAL A 284 27.47 26.90 -2.84
N ASN A 285 27.79 25.60 -2.84
CA ASN A 285 29.15 25.09 -2.59
C ASN A 285 30.10 25.25 -3.79
N SER A 286 29.66 25.82 -4.92
CA SER A 286 30.52 26.17 -6.05
C SER A 286 31.26 27.51 -5.91
N PHE A 287 30.91 28.36 -4.93
CA PHE A 287 31.54 29.66 -4.66
C PHE A 287 32.57 29.63 -3.51
N GLY A 288 33.56 28.75 -3.58
CA GLY A 288 34.87 28.98 -2.96
C GLY A 288 35.01 28.91 -1.43
N PHE A 289 34.01 28.45 -0.67
CA PHE A 289 34.18 28.21 0.78
C PHE A 289 34.71 26.81 1.09
N LYS A 290 35.71 26.75 2.00
CA LYS A 290 36.39 25.52 2.45
C LYS A 290 35.39 24.42 2.82
N LYS A 291 35.59 23.23 2.25
CA LYS A 291 35.08 21.92 2.70
C LYS A 291 35.26 21.80 4.23
N THR A 292 34.29 22.25 5.00
CA THR A 292 34.07 21.66 6.31
C THR A 292 33.39 20.32 6.02
N GLU A 293 33.86 19.25 6.65
CA GLU A 293 33.37 17.87 6.50
C GLU A 293 31.92 17.72 7.00
N ARG A 294 30.97 18.47 6.42
CA ARG A 294 29.56 18.25 6.65
C ARG A 294 29.22 16.94 5.95
N LYS A 295 29.02 15.88 6.74
CA LYS A 295 28.54 14.58 6.24
C LYS A 295 27.26 14.83 5.44
N LYS A 296 27.26 14.41 4.16
CA LYS A 296 26.15 14.61 3.23
C LYS A 296 24.87 14.01 3.81
N ASP A 297 23.76 14.74 3.71
CA ASP A 297 22.46 14.20 4.06
C ASP A 297 21.97 13.21 3.00
N PHE A 298 20.90 12.48 3.33
CA PHE A 298 20.44 11.40 2.47
C PHE A 298 19.94 11.91 1.10
N LEU A 299 19.24 13.04 1.08
CA LEU A 299 18.81 13.68 -0.16
C LEU A 299 19.99 14.04 -1.05
N GLN A 300 21.07 14.62 -0.49
CA GLN A 300 22.29 14.93 -1.25
C GLN A 300 22.91 13.68 -1.87
N ILE A 301 22.96 12.56 -1.15
CA ILE A 301 23.46 11.30 -1.69
C ILE A 301 22.61 10.83 -2.88
N LEU A 302 21.27 10.91 -2.77
CA LEU A 302 20.39 10.53 -3.86
C LEU A 302 20.48 11.46 -5.08
N LEU A 303 20.64 12.77 -4.85
CA LEU A 303 20.82 13.75 -5.93
C LEU A 303 22.12 13.48 -6.70
N GLU A 304 23.22 13.19 -6.00
CA GLU A 304 24.48 12.81 -6.65
C GLU A 304 24.36 11.53 -7.47
N LEU A 305 23.58 10.54 -7.01
CA LEU A 305 23.31 9.33 -7.77
C LEU A 305 22.43 9.59 -8.99
N LYS A 306 21.52 10.56 -8.94
CA LYS A 306 20.71 11.00 -10.09
C LYS A 306 21.57 11.70 -11.15
N ASP A 307 22.57 12.47 -10.74
CA ASP A 307 23.43 13.25 -11.65
C ASP A 307 24.52 12.39 -12.35
N ARG A 308 24.82 11.20 -11.81
CA ARG A 308 25.71 10.21 -12.46
C ARG A 308 25.00 9.52 -13.62
N LYS A 309 24.90 10.20 -14.77
CA LYS A 309 24.14 9.75 -15.96
C LYS A 309 24.62 8.44 -16.60
N ASP A 310 25.75 7.86 -16.18
CA ASP A 310 26.35 6.68 -16.83
C ASP A 310 26.80 5.58 -15.84
N ASP A 311 26.25 5.59 -14.62
CA ASP A 311 26.50 4.56 -13.61
C ASP A 311 25.35 3.55 -13.56
N SER A 312 25.71 2.27 -13.41
CA SER A 312 24.80 1.17 -13.04
C SER A 312 23.90 1.47 -11.83
N MET A 313 24.30 2.43 -10.99
CA MET A 313 23.59 2.90 -9.79
C MET A 313 22.74 4.17 -10.00
N SER A 314 22.66 4.72 -11.22
CA SER A 314 21.88 5.92 -11.50
C SER A 314 20.38 5.72 -11.24
N VAL A 315 19.73 6.74 -10.68
CA VAL A 315 18.30 6.72 -10.33
C VAL A 315 17.52 7.78 -11.09
N THR A 316 16.33 7.43 -11.58
CA THR A 316 15.41 8.41 -12.19
C THR A 316 14.74 9.27 -11.12
N ASP A 317 14.11 10.37 -11.54
CA ASP A 317 13.33 11.22 -10.61
C ASP A 317 12.21 10.45 -9.90
N ILE A 318 11.55 9.54 -10.63
CA ILE A 318 10.52 8.65 -10.09
C ILE A 318 11.11 7.70 -9.04
N GLN A 319 12.27 7.10 -9.34
CA GLN A 319 12.95 6.18 -8.41
C GLN A 319 13.46 6.89 -7.16
N LEU A 320 14.00 8.10 -7.31
CA LEU A 320 14.43 8.95 -6.18
C LEU A 320 13.24 9.26 -5.26
N LYS A 321 12.12 9.73 -5.82
CA LYS A 321 10.89 10.01 -5.06
C LYS A 321 10.32 8.74 -4.43
N GLY A 322 10.36 7.61 -5.13
CA GLY A 322 9.94 6.30 -4.62
C GLY A 322 10.79 5.88 -3.41
N ILE A 323 12.10 6.08 -3.46
CA ILE A 323 13.03 5.79 -2.35
C ILE A 323 12.72 6.69 -1.13
N LEU A 324 12.54 8.00 -1.34
CA LEU A 324 12.15 8.91 -0.26
C LEU A 324 10.82 8.49 0.37
N MET A 325 9.83 8.12 -0.45
CA MET A 325 8.53 7.65 0.01
C MET A 325 8.61 6.37 0.83
N VAL A 326 9.37 5.37 0.37
CA VAL A 326 9.57 4.12 1.11
C VAL A 326 10.25 4.36 2.46
N SER A 327 11.17 5.33 2.53
CA SER A 327 11.81 5.71 3.79
C SER A 327 10.81 6.30 4.79
N LEU A 328 9.88 7.12 4.29
CA LEU A 328 8.84 7.78 5.08
C LEU A 328 7.70 6.83 5.46
N ALA A 329 7.40 5.85 4.62
CA ALA A 329 6.39 4.83 4.90
C ALA A 329 6.74 3.97 6.13
N ARG A 330 8.04 3.83 6.46
CA ARG A 330 8.50 3.12 7.66
C ARG A 330 8.27 3.89 8.98
N VAL A 331 7.74 5.12 8.89
CA VAL A 331 7.37 5.92 10.06
C VAL A 331 6.05 5.45 10.67
N ALA A 332 5.13 4.96 9.83
CA ALA A 332 3.74 4.69 10.15
C ALA A 332 3.49 3.23 10.51
#